data_AF-A0A1V4R9H9-F1
#
_entry.id   AF-A0A1V4R9H9-F1
#
_cell.length_a   1.000
_cell.length_b   1.000
_cell.length_c   1.000
_cell.angle_alpha   90.00
_cell.angle_beta   90.00
_cell.angle_gamma   90.00
#
_symmetry.space_group_name_H-M   'P 1'
#
loop_
_entity.id
_entity.type
_entity.pdbx_description
1 polymer ?
#
loop_
_entity_poly.entity_id
_entity_poly.type
_entity_poly.pdbx_seq_one_letter_code
_entity_poly.pdbx_strand_id
1 'polypeptide(L)'
;MYLQVKSSFGNNPDAIFTATTKFASIADNYSVALIFCFFDTGKGDLWDYLWFIPAPDFIKMANKLQKGEMLGFVAGRQKKGTNKWDQYLIDKKNWLMR
;
A
#
# COMPACT_ATOMS: atom_id res chain seq x y z
N MET A 1 0.40 -5.01 18.18
CA MET A 1 0.29 -4.91 16.71
C MET A 1 1.27 -3.85 16.25
N TYR A 2 2.13 -4.18 15.29
CA TYR A 2 3.10 -3.22 14.73
C TYR A 2 2.59 -2.74 13.37
N LEU A 3 2.79 -1.46 13.05
CA LEU A 3 2.41 -0.87 11.78
C LEU A 3 3.64 -0.36 11.06
N GLN A 4 3.77 -0.71 9.79
CA GLN A 4 4.77 -0.14 8.91
C GLN A 4 4.09 0.71 7.85
N VAL A 5 4.37 2.01 7.86
CA VAL A 5 3.77 2.97 6.91
C VAL A 5 4.76 3.27 5.80
N LYS A 6 4.28 3.24 4.55
CA LYS A 6 5.00 3.66 3.35
C LYS A 6 4.18 4.72 2.65
N SER A 7 4.75 5.91 2.52
CA SER A 7 4.10 7.06 1.91
C SER A 7 4.73 7.42 0.57
N SER A 8 3.89 7.85 -0.37
CA SER A 8 4.32 8.58 -1.57
C SER A 8 3.66 9.95 -1.59
N PHE A 9 4.25 10.90 -2.30
CA PHE A 9 3.82 12.29 -2.34
C PHE A 9 3.67 12.75 -3.78
N GLY A 10 2.61 13.50 -4.06
CA GLY A 10 2.40 14.11 -5.35
C GLY A 10 1.02 14.73 -5.49
N ASN A 11 0.70 15.20 -6.69
CA ASN A 11 -0.58 15.83 -7.03
C ASN A 11 -1.37 15.03 -8.07
N ASN A 12 -0.84 13.90 -8.55
CA ASN A 12 -1.50 13.06 -9.55
C ASN A 12 -2.02 11.75 -8.91
N PRO A 13 -3.34 11.60 -8.70
CA PRO A 13 -3.92 10.37 -8.13
C PRO A 13 -3.83 9.16 -9.07
N ASP A 14 -3.62 9.38 -10.36
CA ASP A 14 -3.49 8.32 -11.35
C ASP A 14 -2.05 7.79 -11.45
N ALA A 15 -1.13 8.35 -10.67
CA ALA A 15 0.25 7.90 -10.62
C ALA A 15 0.34 6.47 -10.04
N ILE A 16 1.27 5.69 -10.59
CA ILE A 16 1.59 4.37 -10.05
C ILE A 16 2.36 4.57 -8.73
N PHE A 17 1.80 4.04 -7.65
CA PHE A 17 2.46 3.87 -6.37
C PHE A 17 3.38 2.67 -6.43
N THR A 18 4.68 2.89 -6.21
CA THR A 18 5.63 1.82 -6.00
C THR A 18 6.33 1.97 -4.65
N ALA A 19 6.54 0.88 -3.94
CA ALA A 19 7.36 0.84 -2.74
C ALA A 19 8.01 -0.53 -2.58
N THR A 20 9.13 -0.56 -1.86
CA THR A 20 9.82 -1.79 -1.53
C THR A 20 10.03 -1.91 -0.03
N THR A 21 10.01 -3.16 0.45
CA THR A 21 10.24 -3.51 1.85
C THR A 21 11.14 -4.74 1.94
N LYS A 22 12.11 -4.74 2.85
CA LYS A 22 12.97 -5.91 3.12
C LYS A 22 12.12 -7.07 3.65
N PHE A 23 12.29 -8.27 3.11
CA PHE A 23 11.56 -9.46 3.55
C PHE A 23 11.70 -9.70 5.07
N ALA A 24 12.94 -9.65 5.57
CA ALA A 24 13.24 -9.86 7.00
C ALA A 24 12.46 -8.91 7.93
N SER A 25 12.27 -7.64 7.51
CA SER A 25 11.54 -6.66 8.34
C SER A 25 10.07 -7.02 8.59
N ILE A 26 9.49 -7.89 7.76
CA ILE A 26 8.10 -8.33 7.86
C ILE A 26 8.02 -9.78 8.35
N ALA A 27 8.88 -10.67 7.84
CA ALA A 27 8.84 -12.09 8.17
C ALA A 27 9.12 -12.36 9.65
N ASP A 28 10.05 -11.62 10.24
CA ASP A 28 10.41 -11.75 11.65
C ASP A 28 9.31 -11.19 12.58
N ASN A 29 8.37 -10.41 12.02
CA ASN A 29 7.28 -9.77 12.73
C ASN A 29 5.94 -10.05 12.03
N TYR A 30 5.53 -11.31 12.01
CA TYR A 30 4.32 -11.78 11.31
C TYR A 30 3.00 -11.10 11.77
N SER A 31 3.03 -10.37 12.90
CA SER A 31 1.94 -9.53 13.43
C SER A 31 1.99 -8.06 12.97
N VAL A 32 2.77 -7.74 11.93
CA VAL A 32 2.82 -6.42 11.28
C VAL A 32 1.69 -6.28 10.25
N ALA A 33 1.13 -5.08 10.16
CA ALA A 33 0.37 -4.66 8.98
C ALA A 33 1.12 -3.55 8.23
N LEU A 34 1.08 -3.61 6.90
CA LEU A 34 1.66 -2.60 6.03
C LEU A 34 0.59 -1.64 5.55
N ILE A 35 0.85 -0.35 5.72
CA ILE A 35 0.00 0.73 5.27
C ILE A 35 0.70 1.44 4.12
N PHE A 36 0.04 1.50 2.96
CA PHE A 36 0.51 2.27 1.81
C PHE A 36 -0.44 3.44 1.58
N CYS A 37 0.05 4.67 1.68
CA CYS A 37 -0.78 5.86 1.60
C CYS A 37 -0.12 6.94 0.73
N PHE A 38 -0.93 7.68 -0.02
CA PHE A 38 -0.45 8.76 -0.87
C PHE A 38 -0.86 10.10 -0.26
N PHE A 39 0.08 11.04 -0.17
CA PHE A 39 -0.17 12.42 0.25
C PHE A 39 -0.41 13.30 -0.98
N ASP A 40 -1.55 13.99 -0.99
CA ASP A 40 -1.87 15.06 -1.92
C ASP A 40 -1.16 16.34 -1.49
N THR A 41 -0.05 16.63 -2.15
CA THR A 41 0.74 17.85 -1.90
C THR A 41 -0.01 19.14 -2.19
N GLY A 42 -1.04 19.11 -3.05
CA GLY A 42 -1.85 20.29 -3.36
C GLY A 42 -2.84 20.63 -2.25
N LYS A 43 -3.34 19.62 -1.54
CA LYS A 43 -4.27 19.79 -0.40
C LYS A 43 -3.59 19.81 0.96
N GLY A 44 -2.34 19.33 1.03
CA GLY A 44 -1.63 19.16 2.30
C GLY A 44 -2.21 18.04 3.18
N ASP A 45 -2.83 17.02 2.57
CA ASP A 45 -3.47 15.90 3.28
C ASP A 45 -3.26 14.58 2.51
N LEU A 46 -3.56 13.45 3.15
CA LEU A 46 -3.69 12.14 2.52
C LEU A 46 -4.84 12.11 1.51
N TRP A 47 -4.64 11.39 0.41
CA TRP A 47 -5.73 11.05 -0.50
C TRP A 47 -6.85 10.29 0.24
N ASP A 48 -7.99 10.20 -0.43
CA ASP A 48 -9.20 9.54 0.08
C ASP A 48 -9.07 8.02 0.15
N TYR A 49 -7.87 7.46 0.02
CA TYR A 49 -7.67 6.02 0.12
C TYR A 49 -6.28 5.66 0.66
N LEU A 50 -6.18 4.45 1.19
CA LEU A 50 -4.93 3.77 1.54
C LEU A 50 -5.10 2.27 1.37
N TRP A 51 -4.00 1.52 1.30
CA TRP A 51 -4.02 0.07 1.41
C TRP A 51 -3.59 -0.35 2.80
N PHE A 52 -4.35 -1.24 3.43
CA PHE A 52 -4.01 -1.89 4.70
C PHE A 52 -3.84 -3.38 4.47
N ILE A 53 -2.60 -3.86 4.46
CA ILE A 53 -2.27 -5.23 4.05
C ILE A 53 -1.62 -5.98 5.21
N PRO A 54 -2.19 -7.09 5.68
CA PRO A 54 -1.53 -7.96 6.66
C PRO A 54 -0.19 -8.50 6.13
N ALA A 55 0.81 -8.60 7.00
CA ALA A 55 2.13 -9.18 6.67
C ALA A 55 2.07 -10.52 5.94
N PRO A 56 1.26 -11.52 6.36
CA PRO A 56 1.18 -12.82 5.69
C PRO A 56 0.79 -12.70 4.21
N ASP A 57 -0.22 -11.87 3.96
CA ASP A 57 -0.76 -11.65 2.62
C ASP A 57 0.22 -10.87 1.75
N PHE A 58 0.85 -9.83 2.33
CA PHE A 58 1.87 -9.07 1.62
C PHE A 58 3.06 -9.96 1.23
N ILE A 59 3.54 -10.81 2.14
CA ILE A 59 4.62 -11.75 1.86
C ILE A 59 4.25 -12.71 0.72
N LYS A 60 3.01 -13.20 0.69
CA LYS A 60 2.52 -14.14 -0.32
C LYS A 60 2.33 -13.49 -1.69
N MET A 61 1.84 -12.25 -1.72
CA MET A 61 1.35 -11.60 -2.94
C MET A 61 2.31 -10.57 -3.55
N ALA A 62 3.27 -10.04 -2.78
CA ALA A 62 4.19 -9.02 -3.27
C ALA A 62 5.14 -9.54 -4.35
N ASN A 63 5.58 -8.64 -5.22
CA ASN A 63 6.58 -8.99 -6.23
C ASN A 63 7.89 -9.31 -5.53
N LYS A 64 8.50 -10.47 -5.82
CA LYS A 64 9.81 -10.84 -5.28
C LYS A 64 10.90 -10.14 -6.10
N LEU A 65 11.70 -9.32 -5.45
CA LEU A 65 12.82 -8.59 -6.03
C LEU A 65 14.11 -9.08 -5.38
N GLN A 66 15.25 -8.91 -6.06
CA GLN A 66 16.57 -9.26 -5.50
C GLN A 66 16.59 -10.68 -4.88
N LYS A 67 16.16 -11.69 -5.67
CA LYS A 67 16.06 -13.09 -5.24
C LYS A 67 15.18 -13.34 -3.99
N GLY A 68 14.25 -12.42 -3.68
CA GLY A 68 13.31 -12.55 -2.57
C GLY A 68 13.67 -11.76 -1.32
N GLU A 69 14.85 -11.11 -1.29
CA GLU A 69 15.27 -10.24 -0.18
C GLU A 69 14.41 -8.98 -0.07
N MET A 70 13.85 -8.53 -1.19
CA MET A 70 12.99 -7.35 -1.26
C MET A 70 11.61 -7.73 -1.79
N LEU A 71 10.58 -7.15 -1.18
CA LEU A 71 9.18 -7.28 -1.56
C LEU A 71 8.70 -5.97 -2.18
N GLY A 72 8.22 -6.05 -3.41
CA GLY A 72 7.70 -4.92 -4.17
C GLY A 72 6.19 -4.80 -4.07
N PHE A 73 5.73 -3.63 -3.64
CA PHE A 73 4.36 -3.16 -3.76
C PHE A 73 4.22 -2.27 -5.00
N VAL A 74 3.22 -2.55 -5.83
CA VAL A 74 2.88 -1.75 -7.02
C VAL A 74 1.37 -1.63 -7.09
N ALA A 75 0.84 -0.42 -6.96
CA ALA A 75 -0.58 -0.14 -7.05
C ALA A 75 -0.87 1.21 -7.73
N GLY A 76 -2.10 1.39 -8.21
CA GLY A 76 -2.56 2.64 -8.83
C GLY A 76 -4.03 2.50 -9.20
N ARG A 77 -4.77 3.62 -9.27
CA ARG A 77 -6.23 3.61 -9.56
C ARG A 77 -6.59 3.70 -11.05
N GLN A 78 -5.70 3.30 -11.96
CA GLN A 78 -6.03 3.36 -13.41
C GLN A 78 -7.34 2.61 -13.69
N LYS A 79 -8.32 3.33 -14.25
CA LYS A 79 -9.75 2.99 -14.38
C LYS A 79 -10.11 1.71 -15.17
N LYS A 80 -9.16 0.90 -15.63
CA LYS A 80 -9.44 -0.21 -16.57
C LYS A 80 -8.97 -1.61 -16.15
N GLY A 81 -8.49 -1.80 -14.92
CA GLY A 81 -8.14 -3.13 -14.44
C GLY A 81 -8.26 -3.26 -12.93
N THR A 82 -8.64 -4.44 -12.46
CA THR A 82 -8.55 -4.80 -11.05
C THR A 82 -7.08 -4.94 -10.67
N ASN A 83 -6.68 -4.32 -9.57
CA ASN A 83 -5.40 -4.55 -8.95
C ASN A 83 -5.53 -5.66 -7.90
N LYS A 84 -4.54 -6.54 -7.78
CA LYS A 84 -4.49 -7.59 -6.74
C LYS A 84 -4.61 -7.05 -5.31
N TRP A 85 -4.31 -5.76 -5.11
CA TRP A 85 -4.40 -5.06 -3.84
C TRP A 85 -5.76 -4.43 -3.56
N ASP A 86 -6.70 -4.43 -4.51
CA ASP A 86 -8.00 -3.75 -4.36
C ASP A 86 -8.82 -4.28 -3.16
N GLN A 87 -8.68 -5.56 -2.83
CA GLN A 87 -9.34 -6.16 -1.66
C GLN A 87 -8.85 -5.60 -0.31
N TYR A 88 -7.68 -4.95 -0.29
CA TYR A 88 -7.08 -4.32 0.89
C TYR A 88 -7.20 -2.78 0.86
N LEU A 89 -7.87 -2.23 -0.15
CA LEU A 89 -8.08 -0.80 -0.31
C LEU A 89 -9.15 -0.33 0.68
N ILE A 90 -8.80 0.68 1.45
CA ILE A 90 -9.72 1.42 2.32
C ILE A 90 -9.97 2.77 1.66
N ASP A 91 -11.22 3.03 1.25
CA ASP A 91 -11.65 4.32 0.70
C ASP A 91 -12.37 5.14 1.79
N LYS A 92 -11.81 6.30 2.16
CA LYS A 92 -12.33 7.21 3.17
C LYS A 92 -13.73 7.71 2.84
N LYS A 93 -14.09 7.83 1.55
CA LYS A 93 -15.41 8.37 1.15
C LYS A 93 -16.56 7.49 1.61
N ASN A 94 -16.31 6.19 1.75
CA ASN A 94 -17.32 5.24 2.25
C ASN A 94 -17.60 5.39 3.76
N TRP A 95 -16.82 6.20 4.49
CA TRP A 95 -17.00 6.40 5.93
C TRP A 95 -17.84 7.63 6.29
N LEU A 96 -17.95 8.62 5.39
CA LEU A 96 -18.72 9.85 5.62
C LEU A 96 -20.21 9.73 5.24
N MET A 97 -20.66 8.55 4.77
CA MET A 97 -22.07 8.26 4.46
C MET A 97 -22.75 7.35 5.50
N ARG A 98 -22.27 7.36 6.75
CA ARG A 98 -22.91 6.72 7.91
C ARG A 98 -23.37 7.75 8.92
#